data_AF-A0A661C0W2-F1
#
_entry.id   AF-A0A661C0W2-F1
#
_cell.length_a   1.000
_cell.length_b   1.000
_cell.length_c   1.000
_cell.angle_alpha   90.00
_cell.angle_beta   90.00
_cell.angle_gamma   90.00
#
_symmetry.space_group_name_H-M   'P 1'
#
loop_
_entity.id
_entity.type
_entity.pdbx_description
1 polymer ?
#
loop_
_entity_poly.entity_id
_entity_poly.type
_entity_poly.pdbx_seq_one_letter_code
_entity_poly.pdbx_strand_id
1 'polypeptide(L)'
;SDPAYIGLSDDKAERMRHYKNYINRDIPEAEKLMISGALQRGQLTGTSRYIDEVEQRIGIRIKSRGQGRPKKQNPGEENHVQK
;
A
#
# COMPACT_ATOMS: atom_id res chain seq x y z
N SER A 1 -18.19 22.40 -6.65
CA SER A 1 -17.30 22.25 -5.49
C SER A 1 -17.49 20.86 -4.89
N ASP A 2 -16.41 20.19 -4.48
CA ASP A 2 -16.44 18.82 -3.95
C ASP A 2 -17.12 18.76 -2.56
N PRO A 3 -18.16 17.93 -2.34
CA PRO A 3 -18.84 17.78 -1.05
C PRO A 3 -17.93 17.39 0.12
N ALA A 4 -16.91 16.54 -0.11
CA ALA A 4 -15.98 16.13 0.93
C ALA A 4 -15.10 17.29 1.40
N TYR A 5 -14.70 18.17 0.47
CA TYR A 5 -13.98 19.39 0.81
C TYR A 5 -14.87 20.37 1.56
N ILE A 6 -16.10 20.62 1.07
CA ILE A 6 -17.07 21.53 1.71
C ILE A 6 -17.42 21.05 3.12
N GLY A 7 -17.54 19.74 3.35
CA GLY A 7 -17.83 19.16 4.67
C GLY A 7 -16.74 19.33 5.73
N LEU A 8 -15.55 19.87 5.39
CA LEU A 8 -14.49 20.12 6.37
C LEU A 8 -14.79 21.32 7.29
N SER A 9 -15.53 22.32 6.82
CA SER A 9 -16.05 23.45 7.61
C SER A 9 -16.91 24.35 6.73
N ASP A 10 -17.90 25.01 7.34
CA ASP A 10 -18.75 26.02 6.70
C ASP A 10 -17.96 27.30 6.37
N ASP A 11 -17.01 27.69 7.23
CA ASP A 11 -16.13 28.83 6.99
C ASP A 11 -14.99 28.48 6.03
N LYS A 12 -14.71 29.40 5.08
CA LYS A 12 -13.71 29.18 4.04
C LYS A 12 -12.28 29.11 4.57
N ALA A 13 -11.92 29.97 5.52
CA ALA A 13 -10.57 30.01 6.08
C ALA A 13 -10.32 28.76 6.93
N GLU A 14 -11.30 28.35 7.73
CA GLU A 14 -11.29 27.13 8.53
C GLU A 14 -11.22 25.87 7.67
N ARG A 15 -12.01 25.79 6.61
CA ARG A 15 -11.97 24.68 5.65
C ARG A 15 -10.58 24.53 5.02
N MET A 16 -9.97 25.65 4.62
CA MET A 16 -8.60 25.65 4.07
C MET A 16 -7.59 25.19 5.12
N ARG A 17 -7.73 25.62 6.38
CA ARG A 17 -6.87 25.19 7.48
C ARG A 17 -7.00 23.69 7.75
N HIS A 18 -8.23 23.16 7.84
CA HIS A 18 -8.47 21.73 8.05
C HIS A 18 -7.94 20.88 6.91
N TYR A 19 -8.15 21.30 5.67
CA TYR A 19 -7.61 20.61 4.51
C TYR A 19 -6.08 20.58 4.53
N LYS A 20 -5.43 21.72 4.80
CA LYS A 20 -3.96 21.80 4.91
C LYS A 20 -3.44 20.90 6.03
N ASN A 21 -4.10 20.89 7.18
CA ASN A 21 -3.74 20.01 8.29
C ASN A 21 -3.90 18.54 7.92
N TYR A 22 -4.96 18.17 7.20
CA TYR A 22 -5.17 16.81 6.73
C TYR A 22 -4.07 16.35 5.77
N ILE A 23 -3.72 17.17 4.77
CA ILE A 23 -2.68 16.83 3.78
C ILE A 23 -1.28 16.77 4.41
N ASN A 24 -1.01 17.63 5.39
CA ASN A 24 0.29 17.67 6.07
C ASN A 24 0.43 16.64 7.20
N ARG A 25 -0.59 15.84 7.49
CA ARG A 25 -0.47 14.74 8.46
C ARG A 25 0.47 13.68 7.90
N ASP A 26 1.35 13.16 8.75
CA ASP A 26 2.17 12.01 8.41
C ASP A 26 1.29 10.81 8.10
N ILE A 27 1.59 10.15 6.97
CA ILE A 27 0.94 8.89 6.60
C ILE A 27 1.39 7.82 7.61
N PRO A 28 0.47 7.07 8.24
CA PRO A 28 0.82 6.00 9.16
C PRO A 28 1.81 5.02 8.52
N GLU A 29 2.83 4.59 9.29
CA GLU A 29 3.88 3.71 8.77
C GLU A 29 3.30 2.39 8.21
N ALA A 30 2.25 1.86 8.84
CA ALA A 30 1.54 0.69 8.37
C ALA A 30 0.95 0.88 6.95
N GLU A 31 0.39 2.06 6.66
CA GLU A 31 -0.14 2.38 5.32
C GLU A 31 0.99 2.54 4.30
N LYS A 32 2.09 3.20 4.69
CA LYS A 32 3.30 3.30 3.84
C LYS A 32 3.84 1.93 3.48
N LEU A 33 3.98 1.01 4.45
CA LEU A 33 4.46 -0.35 4.24
C LEU A 33 3.49 -1.18 3.38
N MET A 34 2.17 -1.04 3.59
CA MET A 34 1.16 -1.69 2.76
C MET A 34 1.27 -1.25 1.30
N ILE A 35 1.29 0.07 1.05
CA ILE A 35 1.33 0.62 -0.31
C ILE A 35 2.64 0.25 -1.00
N SER A 36 3.79 0.50 -0.36
CA SER A 36 5.10 0.19 -0.92
C SER A 36 5.27 -1.30 -1.19
N GLY A 37 4.88 -2.16 -0.25
CA GLY A 37 4.94 -3.60 -0.43
C GLY A 37 4.02 -4.12 -1.53
N ALA A 38 2.81 -3.57 -1.64
CA ALA A 38 1.88 -3.92 -2.71
C ALA A 38 2.43 -3.51 -4.08
N LEU A 39 2.94 -2.27 -4.20
CA LEU A 39 3.54 -1.76 -5.44
C LEU A 39 4.73 -2.61 -5.90
N GLN A 40 5.66 -2.93 -4.99
CA GLN A 40 6.83 -3.77 -5.31
C GLN A 40 6.46 -5.16 -5.82
N ARG A 41 5.30 -5.69 -5.42
CA ARG A 41 4.83 -7.03 -5.80
C ARG A 41 3.76 -7.01 -6.89
N GLY A 42 3.38 -5.84 -7.41
CA GLY A 42 2.27 -5.69 -8.35
C GLY A 42 0.92 -6.15 -7.78
N GLN A 43 0.71 -5.96 -6.48
CA GLN A 43 -0.51 -6.35 -5.77
C GLN A 43 -1.47 -5.17 -5.61
N LEU A 44 -2.75 -5.49 -5.40
CA LEU A 44 -3.78 -4.49 -5.10
C LEU A 44 -3.53 -3.84 -3.73
N THR A 45 -3.74 -2.54 -3.66
CA THR A 45 -3.83 -1.78 -2.41
C THR A 45 -5.29 -1.66 -1.98
N GLY A 46 -5.52 -1.45 -0.68
CA GLY A 46 -6.86 -1.27 -0.12
C GLY A 46 -7.24 -2.37 0.86
N THR A 47 -8.51 -2.36 1.25
CA THR A 47 -9.06 -3.31 2.23
C THR A 47 -9.31 -4.67 1.62
N SER A 48 -9.46 -5.70 2.45
CA SER A 48 -9.88 -7.04 1.99
C SER A 48 -11.17 -6.99 1.18
N ARG A 49 -12.15 -6.18 1.61
CA ARG A 49 -13.41 -5.96 0.89
C ARG A 49 -13.18 -5.42 -0.53
N TYR A 50 -12.26 -4.49 -0.70
CA TYR A 50 -11.92 -3.96 -2.02
C TYR A 50 -11.30 -5.05 -2.91
N ILE A 51 -10.39 -5.85 -2.35
CA ILE A 51 -9.77 -6.98 -3.07
C ILE A 51 -10.84 -7.99 -3.50
N ASP A 52 -11.74 -8.39 -2.59
CA ASP A 52 -12.83 -9.32 -2.88
C ASP A 52 -13.75 -8.79 -3.98
N GLU A 53 -14.06 -7.49 -3.97
CA GLU A 53 -14.87 -6.84 -5.01
C GLU A 53 -14.17 -6.85 -6.37
N VAL A 54 -12.87 -6.57 -6.41
CA VAL A 54 -12.09 -6.64 -7.66
C VAL A 54 -12.06 -8.08 -8.18
N GLU A 55 -11.80 -9.07 -7.32
CA GLU A 55 -11.79 -10.49 -7.69
C GLU A 55 -13.15 -10.96 -8.24
N GLN A 56 -14.26 -10.53 -7.62
CA GLN A 56 -15.61 -10.81 -8.10
C GLN A 56 -15.86 -10.22 -9.49
N ARG A 57 -15.41 -8.98 -9.73
CA ARG A 57 -15.60 -8.30 -11.02
C ARG A 57 -14.78 -8.91 -12.15
N ILE A 58 -13.56 -9.36 -11.88
CA ILE A 58 -12.66 -9.90 -12.91
C ILE A 58 -12.74 -11.44 -13.03
N GLY A 59 -13.35 -12.13 -12.06
CA GLY A 59 -13.46 -13.60 -12.04
C GLY A 59 -12.13 -14.33 -11.79
N ILE A 60 -11.10 -13.63 -11.30
CA ILE A 60 -9.75 -14.16 -11.08
C ILE A 60 -9.36 -13.96 -9.62
N ARG A 61 -8.84 -15.01 -8.97
CA ARG A 61 -8.32 -14.94 -7.60
C ARG A 61 -6.95 -14.27 -7.57
N ILE A 62 -6.82 -13.19 -6.82
CA ILE A 62 -5.58 -12.44 -6.61
C ILE A 62 -4.99 -12.84 -5.25
N LYS A 63 -4.20 -13.92 -5.24
CA LYS A 63 -3.58 -14.40 -4.00
C LYS A 63 -2.40 -13.50 -3.61
N SER A 64 -2.50 -12.81 -2.48
CA SER A 64 -1.34 -12.16 -1.85
C SER A 64 -0.45 -13.21 -1.18
N ARG A 65 0.34 -13.95 -1.97
CA ARG A 65 1.31 -14.92 -1.44
C ARG A 65 2.63 -14.19 -1.22
N GLY A 66 3.21 -14.37 -0.02
CA GLY A 66 4.60 -13.99 0.23
C GLY A 66 5.57 -14.84 -0.59
N GLN A 67 6.87 -14.56 -0.47
CA GLN A 67 7.89 -15.41 -1.09
C GLN A 67 7.66 -16.87 -0.69
N GLY A 68 7.84 -17.80 -1.64
CA GLY A 68 7.85 -19.23 -1.33
C GLY A 68 8.97 -19.57 -0.34
N ARG A 69 9.05 -20.83 0.08
CA ARG A 69 10.13 -21.29 0.96
C ARG A 69 11.49 -20.90 0.33
N PRO A 70 12.33 -20.10 1.02
CA PRO A 70 13.66 -19.77 0.53
C PRO A 70 14.44 -21.04 0.22
N LYS A 71 15.19 -21.04 -0.89
CA LYS A 71 16.10 -22.15 -1.20
C LYS A 71 17.05 -22.35 -0.01
N LYS A 72 17.31 -23.59 0.40
CA LYS A 72 18.42 -23.86 1.33
C LYS A 72 19.68 -23.29 0.68
N GLN A 73 20.39 -22.41 1.38
CA GLN A 73 21.77 -22.11 1.01
C GLN A 73 22.52 -23.44 1.10
N ASN A 74 23.10 -23.91 0.00
CA ASN A 74 24.03 -25.02 0.06
C ASN A 74 25.23 -24.53 0.87
N PRO A 75 25.59 -25.13 2.01
CA PRO A 75 26.74 -24.71 2.80
C PRO A 75 28.08 -25.11 2.14
N GLY A 76 28.20 -24.98 0.82
CA GLY A 76 29.37 -25.46 0.06
C GLY A 76 29.80 -24.58 -1.13
N GLU A 77 29.18 -23.42 -1.35
CA GLU A 77 29.72 -22.42 -2.28
C GLU A 77 30.49 -21.36 -1.47
N GLU A 78 31.66 -21.78 -1.00
CA GLU A 78 32.69 -20.85 -0.57
C GLU A 78 33.13 -20.02 -1.77
N ASN A 79 33.13 -18.70 -1.59
CA ASN A 79 33.52 -17.71 -2.58
C ASN A 79 34.94 -18.00 -3.10
N HIS A 80 35.06 -18.51 -4.33
CA HIS A 80 36.33 -18.45 -5.05
C HIS A 80 36.52 -17.03 -5.61
N VAL A 81 36.98 -16.12 -4.75
CA VAL A 81 37.56 -14.85 -5.18
C VAL A 81 38.91 -15.17 -5.81
N GLN A 82 39.00 -15.09 -7.15
CA GLN A 82 40.28 -15.11 -7.83
C GLN A 82 41.07 -13.86 -7.42
N LYS A 83 42.32 -14.08 -6.99
CA LYS A 83 43.34 -13.05 -6.73
C LYS A 83 43.82 -12.42 -8.03
#